data_AF-A0AAD5C643-F1
#
_entry.id   AF-A0AAD5C643-F1
#
_cell.length_a   1.000
_cell.length_b   1.000
_cell.length_c   1.000
_cell.angle_alpha   90.00
_cell.angle_beta   90.00
_cell.angle_gamma   90.00
#
_symmetry.space_group_name_H-M   'P 1'
#
loop_
_entity.id
_entity.type
_entity.pdbx_description
1 polymer ?
#
loop_
_entity_poly.entity_id
_entity_poly.type
_entity_poly.pdbx_seq_one_letter_code
_entity_poly.pdbx_strand_id
1 'polypeptide(L)'
;VLDQELDALEIETVQKETIHPRKSYKMNSSCADILLFAAHKWPLSKPSLVAESKDVFDQKPMNKYWIDVQLRWGDYDSHDIERYTRAKFMDYTTDNMSIYPSPSGVMIGLDLAYNLHSAFGNWFPGSKPLLAQAMNKIMKSNPALYVLRERIRKGLQLYSSEPTEPYLSSQNYGEIFSNQIIWFVDDTNVYRVTIHKTFEGNLTTKPINGAIFIFNPRTGQLFLK
;
A
#
# COMPACT_ATOMS: atom_id res chain seq x y z
N VAL A 1 2.59 -2.74 -11.30
CA VAL A 1 3.68 -3.74 -11.43
C VAL A 1 3.23 -4.85 -12.34
N LEU A 2 2.23 -5.65 -11.95
CA LEU A 2 1.74 -6.76 -12.79
C LEU A 2 1.22 -6.28 -14.16
N ASP A 3 0.52 -5.14 -14.22
CA ASP A 3 0.07 -4.54 -15.50
C ASP A 3 1.20 -4.14 -16.46
N GLN A 4 2.44 -4.00 -15.96
CA GLN A 4 3.61 -3.66 -16.79
C GLN A 4 4.33 -4.90 -17.32
N GLU A 5 3.97 -6.08 -16.82
CA GLU A 5 4.65 -7.36 -17.09
C GLU A 5 3.68 -8.37 -17.73
N LEU A 6 2.60 -7.90 -18.37
CA LEU A 6 1.57 -8.76 -18.95
C LEU A 6 2.15 -9.71 -20.00
N ASP A 7 2.88 -9.16 -20.97
CA ASP A 7 3.47 -9.94 -22.07
C ASP A 7 4.57 -10.88 -21.56
N ALA A 8 5.44 -10.39 -20.66
CA ALA A 8 6.57 -11.16 -20.13
C ALA A 8 6.14 -12.36 -19.29
N LEU A 9 4.97 -12.27 -18.64
CA LEU A 9 4.42 -13.30 -17.77
C LEU A 9 3.23 -14.05 -18.38
N GLU A 10 2.88 -13.80 -19.64
CA GLU A 10 1.74 -14.42 -20.32
C GLU A 10 0.41 -14.20 -19.56
N ILE A 11 0.21 -13.01 -19.00
CA ILE A 11 -1.01 -12.61 -18.28
C ILE A 11 -1.97 -11.98 -19.29
N GLU A 12 -3.18 -12.54 -19.42
CA GLU A 12 -4.27 -11.97 -20.21
C GLU A 12 -4.88 -10.74 -19.52
N THR A 13 -5.13 -10.85 -18.22
CA THR A 13 -5.76 -9.77 -17.44
C THR A 13 -5.37 -9.85 -15.97
N VAL A 14 -5.11 -8.68 -15.39
CA VAL A 14 -4.93 -8.47 -13.94
C VAL A 14 -6.22 -7.83 -13.43
N GLN A 15 -6.90 -8.50 -12.51
CA GLN A 15 -8.13 -8.01 -11.90
C GLN A 15 -7.88 -7.74 -10.41
N LYS A 16 -8.14 -6.51 -9.97
CA LYS A 16 -8.24 -6.19 -8.55
C LYS A 16 -9.64 -6.57 -8.05
N GLU A 17 -9.70 -7.42 -7.04
CA GLU A 17 -10.98 -7.89 -6.50
C GLU A 17 -11.69 -6.82 -5.68
N THR A 18 -13.03 -6.94 -5.60
CA THR A 18 -13.83 -6.09 -4.72
C THR A 18 -13.71 -6.60 -3.29
N ILE A 19 -12.84 -5.97 -2.52
CA ILE A 19 -12.48 -6.40 -1.17
C ILE A 19 -13.43 -5.77 -0.14
N HIS A 20 -13.84 -6.57 0.85
CA HIS A 20 -14.59 -6.05 1.99
C HIS A 20 -13.74 -5.01 2.77
N PRO A 21 -14.28 -3.82 3.14
CA PRO A 21 -13.49 -2.75 3.75
C PRO A 21 -12.76 -3.11 5.05
N ARG A 22 -13.19 -4.19 5.71
CA ARG A 22 -12.64 -4.69 6.97
C ARG A 22 -11.73 -5.90 6.85
N LYS A 23 -11.46 -6.37 5.61
CA LYS A 23 -10.61 -7.54 5.36
C LYS A 23 -9.20 -7.34 5.95
N SER A 24 -8.65 -6.14 5.82
CA SER A 24 -7.26 -5.80 6.20
C SER A 24 -6.91 -6.07 7.66
N TYR A 25 -7.90 -6.14 8.57
CA TYR A 25 -7.69 -6.45 9.98
C TYR A 25 -8.47 -7.70 10.44
N LYS A 26 -8.99 -8.49 9.49
CA LYS A 26 -9.68 -9.75 9.77
C LYS A 26 -8.67 -10.89 9.74
N MET A 27 -8.32 -11.43 10.91
CA MET A 27 -7.22 -12.40 11.05
C MET A 27 -7.65 -13.88 11.02
N ASN A 28 -8.96 -14.15 10.97
CA ASN A 28 -9.50 -15.51 10.98
C ASN A 28 -9.85 -16.05 9.59
N SER A 29 -9.98 -15.19 8.58
CA SER A 29 -10.32 -15.58 7.21
C SER A 29 -9.95 -14.47 6.25
N SER A 30 -9.71 -14.83 4.99
CA SER A 30 -9.32 -13.92 3.93
C SER A 30 -9.98 -14.28 2.59
N CYS A 31 -9.75 -13.46 1.57
CA CYS A 31 -10.15 -13.67 0.19
C CYS A 31 -9.04 -13.13 -0.73
N ALA A 32 -9.06 -13.42 -2.04
CA ALA A 32 -8.07 -12.84 -2.94
C ALA A 32 -8.14 -11.30 -3.00
N ASP A 33 -7.00 -10.61 -3.10
CA ASP A 33 -6.93 -9.18 -3.39
C ASP A 33 -6.77 -8.90 -4.89
N ILE A 34 -5.97 -9.73 -5.55
CA ILE A 34 -5.70 -9.64 -6.99
C ILE A 34 -5.88 -11.03 -7.57
N LEU A 35 -6.52 -11.10 -8.73
CA LEU A 35 -6.69 -12.30 -9.54
C LEU A 35 -6.03 -12.09 -10.90
N LEU A 36 -5.19 -13.04 -11.29
CA LEU A 36 -4.54 -13.09 -12.60
C LEU A 36 -5.20 -14.16 -13.45
N PHE A 37 -5.41 -13.82 -14.73
CA PHE A 37 -5.85 -14.73 -15.77
C PHE A 37 -4.70 -14.98 -16.73
N ALA A 38 -4.33 -16.24 -16.94
CA ALA A 38 -3.28 -16.61 -17.88
C ALA A 38 -3.81 -16.59 -19.32
N ALA A 39 -3.02 -16.11 -20.27
CA ALA A 39 -3.33 -16.19 -21.69
C ALA A 39 -3.43 -17.65 -22.18
N HIS A 40 -2.67 -18.55 -21.55
CA HIS A 40 -2.73 -19.99 -21.75
C HIS A 40 -2.88 -20.71 -20.42
N LYS A 41 -1.88 -21.47 -19.99
CA LYS A 41 -1.83 -22.08 -18.66
C LYS A 41 -0.42 -22.01 -18.13
N TRP A 42 -0.28 -21.59 -16.89
CA TRP A 42 1.02 -21.59 -16.22
C TRP A 42 1.35 -22.96 -15.65
N PRO A 43 2.54 -23.51 -15.92
CA PRO A 43 3.07 -24.60 -15.12
C PRO A 43 3.37 -24.05 -13.72
N LEU A 44 2.91 -24.75 -12.68
CA LEU A 44 3.00 -24.26 -11.31
C LEU A 44 4.00 -25.07 -10.50
N SER A 45 4.64 -24.41 -9.54
CA SER A 45 5.45 -25.06 -8.52
C SER A 45 4.60 -25.52 -7.33
N LYS A 46 5.17 -26.41 -6.53
CA LYS A 46 4.69 -26.61 -5.15
C LYS A 46 4.85 -25.31 -4.35
N PRO A 47 4.03 -25.11 -3.29
CA PRO A 47 4.16 -23.94 -2.44
C PRO A 47 5.55 -23.85 -1.81
N SER A 48 6.23 -22.72 -2.00
CA SER A 48 7.57 -22.46 -1.46
C SER A 48 7.71 -20.99 -1.04
N LEU A 49 8.76 -20.68 -0.27
CA LEU A 49 9.06 -19.29 0.09
C LEU A 49 9.61 -18.51 -1.11
N VAL A 50 9.40 -17.19 -1.10
CA VAL A 50 9.92 -16.27 -2.12
C VAL A 50 11.46 -16.26 -2.19
N ALA A 51 12.14 -16.55 -1.08
CA ALA A 51 13.60 -16.61 -1.01
C ALA A 51 14.19 -17.94 -1.51
N GLU A 52 13.36 -18.98 -1.70
CA GLU A 52 13.84 -20.27 -2.19
C GLU A 52 14.11 -20.23 -3.70
N SER A 53 15.27 -20.74 -4.11
CA SER A 53 15.82 -20.58 -5.47
C SER A 53 15.53 -21.74 -6.43
N LYS A 54 15.03 -22.88 -5.94
CA LYS A 54 14.84 -24.10 -6.75
C LYS A 54 13.37 -24.48 -6.81
N ASP A 55 12.66 -23.89 -7.76
CA ASP A 55 11.28 -24.29 -8.06
C ASP A 55 11.26 -25.39 -9.12
N VAL A 56 10.48 -26.44 -8.84
CA VAL A 56 10.13 -27.47 -9.81
C VAL A 56 8.68 -27.24 -10.20
N PHE A 57 8.44 -26.95 -11.49
CA PHE A 57 7.11 -26.64 -12.02
C PHE A 57 6.38 -27.93 -12.47
N ASP A 58 6.19 -28.86 -11.53
CA ASP A 58 5.58 -30.18 -11.77
C ASP A 58 4.07 -30.24 -11.48
N GLN A 59 3.46 -29.15 -11.01
CA GLN A 59 2.05 -29.13 -10.64
C GLN A 59 1.14 -28.96 -11.86
N LYS A 60 -0.13 -29.35 -11.69
CA LYS A 60 -1.17 -29.20 -12.71
C LYS A 60 -1.22 -27.74 -13.18
N PRO A 61 -1.13 -27.49 -14.49
CA PRO A 61 -1.11 -26.13 -15.00
C PRO A 61 -2.49 -25.48 -14.82
N MET A 62 -2.49 -24.21 -14.40
CA MET A 62 -3.70 -23.45 -14.08
C MET A 62 -3.80 -22.17 -14.91
N ASN A 63 -5.02 -21.66 -15.06
CA ASN A 63 -5.33 -20.43 -15.77
C ASN A 63 -5.66 -19.25 -14.84
N LYS A 64 -5.85 -19.52 -13.54
CA LYS A 64 -6.14 -18.51 -12.52
C LYS A 64 -5.10 -18.56 -11.43
N TYR A 65 -4.69 -17.38 -10.96
CA TYR A 65 -3.71 -17.24 -9.90
C TYR A 65 -4.07 -16.05 -9.01
N TRP A 66 -4.25 -16.29 -7.70
CA TRP A 66 -4.60 -15.22 -6.76
C TRP A 66 -3.39 -14.73 -5.97
N ILE A 67 -3.48 -13.48 -5.53
CA ILE A 67 -2.55 -12.87 -4.58
C ILE A 67 -3.36 -12.35 -3.39
N ASP A 68 -2.90 -12.67 -2.18
CA ASP A 68 -3.46 -12.17 -0.92
C ASP A 68 -2.36 -11.44 -0.12
N VAL A 69 -2.65 -10.24 0.36
CA VAL A 69 -1.71 -9.39 1.12
C VAL A 69 -2.17 -9.30 2.57
N GLN A 70 -1.37 -9.90 3.45
CA GLN A 70 -1.60 -9.93 4.89
C GLN A 70 -0.71 -8.93 5.60
N LEU A 71 -1.34 -8.04 6.38
CA LEU A 71 -0.65 -7.12 7.27
C LEU A 71 -0.62 -7.71 8.67
N ARG A 72 0.49 -7.55 9.37
CA ARG A 72 0.58 -7.87 10.79
C ARG A 72 1.39 -6.83 11.54
N TRP A 73 1.23 -6.87 12.85
CA TRP A 73 2.06 -6.12 13.80
C TRP A 73 2.73 -7.15 14.73
N GLY A 74 4.00 -7.48 14.46
CA GLY A 74 4.72 -8.45 15.26
C GLY A 74 5.09 -7.93 16.65
N ASP A 75 5.43 -8.85 17.55
CA ASP A 75 5.99 -8.57 18.86
C ASP A 75 7.37 -9.24 19.01
N TYR A 76 7.98 -9.11 20.19
CA TYR A 76 9.31 -9.64 20.45
C TYR A 76 9.39 -11.16 20.27
N ASP A 77 8.36 -11.89 20.66
CA ASP A 77 8.34 -13.36 20.63
C ASP A 77 7.94 -13.90 19.24
N SER A 78 7.14 -13.15 18.49
CA SER A 78 6.53 -13.55 17.22
C SER A 78 6.72 -12.48 16.15
N HIS A 79 7.92 -12.46 15.57
CA HIS A 79 8.27 -11.57 14.45
C HIS A 79 8.91 -12.29 13.24
N ASP A 80 8.88 -13.64 13.20
CA ASP A 80 9.26 -14.39 11.99
C ASP A 80 8.14 -14.31 10.93
N ILE A 81 8.38 -13.53 9.87
CA ILE A 81 7.38 -13.29 8.81
C ILE A 81 7.22 -14.48 7.85
N GLU A 82 8.26 -15.28 7.65
CA GLU A 82 8.21 -16.43 6.75
C GLU A 82 7.32 -17.52 7.34
N ARG A 83 7.54 -17.84 8.62
CA ARG A 83 6.75 -18.81 9.36
C ARG A 83 5.27 -18.40 9.41
N TYR A 84 4.99 -17.13 9.68
CA TYR A 84 3.62 -16.61 9.73
C TYR A 84 2.93 -16.70 8.37
N THR A 85 3.59 -16.25 7.30
CA THR A 85 2.99 -16.23 5.95
C THR A 85 2.69 -17.65 5.48
N ARG A 86 3.60 -18.60 5.75
CA ARG A 86 3.37 -20.03 5.49
C ARG A 86 2.22 -20.59 6.31
N ALA A 87 2.16 -20.29 7.61
CA ALA A 87 1.08 -20.77 8.48
C ALA A 87 -0.28 -20.26 8.00
N LYS A 88 -0.41 -18.95 7.72
CA LYS A 88 -1.65 -18.35 7.21
C LYS A 88 -2.05 -18.87 5.84
N PHE A 89 -1.09 -19.11 4.95
CA PHE A 89 -1.37 -19.74 3.67
C PHE A 89 -1.99 -21.13 3.87
N MET A 90 -1.38 -21.98 4.73
CA MET A 90 -1.91 -23.31 4.99
C MET A 90 -3.27 -23.27 5.68
N ASP A 91 -3.44 -22.40 6.68
CA ASP A 91 -4.71 -22.23 7.39
C ASP A 91 -5.83 -21.81 6.42
N TYR A 92 -5.61 -20.77 5.60
CA TYR A 92 -6.67 -20.22 4.75
C TYR A 92 -6.94 -21.04 3.48
N THR A 93 -5.99 -21.85 3.03
CA THR A 93 -6.22 -22.71 1.85
C THR A 93 -6.84 -24.06 2.23
N THR A 94 -6.80 -24.45 3.51
CA THR A 94 -7.39 -25.71 3.99
C THR A 94 -8.72 -25.51 4.72
N ASP A 95 -8.95 -24.33 5.31
CA ASP A 95 -10.20 -23.98 5.97
C ASP A 95 -11.33 -23.61 4.98
N ASN A 96 -12.57 -23.92 5.34
CA ASN A 96 -13.76 -23.62 4.55
C ASN A 96 -14.28 -22.18 4.73
N MET A 97 -13.76 -21.41 5.71
CA MET A 97 -14.17 -20.01 5.90
C MET A 97 -13.57 -19.06 4.86
N SER A 98 -12.38 -19.37 4.34
CA SER A 98 -11.69 -18.56 3.34
C SER A 98 -11.92 -19.17 1.96
N ILE A 99 -12.36 -18.36 1.00
CA ILE A 99 -12.66 -18.83 -0.35
C ILE A 99 -11.75 -18.11 -1.33
N TYR A 100 -10.95 -18.89 -2.05
CA TYR A 100 -10.09 -18.40 -3.12
C TYR A 100 -10.59 -18.87 -4.49
N PRO A 101 -10.42 -18.07 -5.56
CA PRO A 101 -10.91 -18.42 -6.90
C PRO A 101 -10.22 -19.61 -7.57
N SER A 102 -9.05 -20.01 -7.07
CA SER A 102 -8.24 -21.13 -7.55
C SER A 102 -7.43 -21.75 -6.41
N PRO A 103 -7.02 -23.03 -6.51
CA PRO A 103 -6.12 -23.64 -5.53
C PRO A 103 -4.68 -23.09 -5.62
N SER A 104 -4.37 -22.34 -6.68
CA SER A 104 -3.05 -21.76 -6.95
C SER A 104 -3.04 -20.27 -6.67
N GLY A 105 -2.08 -19.84 -5.85
CA GLY A 105 -1.83 -18.44 -5.56
C GLY A 105 -0.70 -18.24 -4.56
N VAL A 106 -0.52 -17.00 -4.14
CA VAL A 106 0.53 -16.60 -3.19
C VAL A 106 -0.01 -15.66 -2.13
N MET A 107 0.45 -15.88 -0.91
CA MET A 107 0.24 -14.98 0.20
C MET A 107 1.49 -14.16 0.47
N ILE A 108 1.33 -12.85 0.62
CA ILE A 108 2.40 -11.91 0.92
C ILE A 108 2.16 -11.41 2.34
N GLY A 109 3.07 -11.68 3.26
CA GLY A 109 3.03 -11.17 4.62
C GLY A 109 3.91 -9.94 4.78
N LEU A 110 3.38 -8.89 5.42
CA LEU A 110 4.12 -7.70 5.81
C LEU A 110 4.03 -7.50 7.33
N ASP A 111 5.18 -7.47 8.00
CA ASP A 111 5.28 -7.03 9.37
C ASP A 111 5.53 -5.53 9.43
N LEU A 112 4.53 -4.79 9.89
CA LEU A 112 4.56 -3.34 9.97
C LEU A 112 5.43 -2.82 11.11
N ALA A 113 5.61 -3.60 12.19
CA ALA A 113 6.42 -3.21 13.34
C ALA A 113 7.92 -3.36 13.02
N TYR A 114 8.29 -4.50 12.43
CA TYR A 114 9.68 -4.85 12.13
C TYR A 114 10.12 -4.49 10.71
N ASN A 115 9.20 -3.97 9.88
CA ASN A 115 9.45 -3.63 8.48
C ASN A 115 9.96 -4.83 7.65
N LEU A 116 9.50 -6.04 7.99
CA LEU A 116 9.86 -7.29 7.32
C LEU A 116 8.75 -7.68 6.34
N HIS A 117 9.12 -8.42 5.29
CA HIS A 117 8.15 -9.00 4.38
C HIS A 117 8.63 -10.37 3.90
N SER A 118 7.69 -11.25 3.59
CA SER A 118 7.95 -12.50 2.88
C SER A 118 6.71 -12.90 2.10
N ALA A 119 6.83 -13.92 1.27
CA ALA A 119 5.72 -14.50 0.56
C ALA A 119 5.85 -16.02 0.47
N PHE A 120 4.71 -16.71 0.58
CA PHE A 120 4.61 -18.15 0.51
C PHE A 120 3.42 -18.54 -0.36
N GLY A 121 3.63 -19.47 -1.28
CA GLY A 121 2.58 -19.97 -2.15
C GLY A 121 3.14 -20.63 -3.40
N ASN A 122 2.26 -20.94 -4.34
CA ASN A 122 2.65 -21.49 -5.64
C ASN A 122 3.32 -20.43 -6.49
N TRP A 123 4.26 -20.83 -7.33
CA TRP A 123 4.95 -19.94 -8.27
C TRP A 123 4.73 -20.42 -9.69
N PHE A 124 4.61 -19.47 -10.61
CA PHE A 124 4.71 -19.71 -12.04
C PHE A 124 6.02 -19.08 -12.53
N PRO A 125 6.55 -19.50 -13.70
CA PRO A 125 7.80 -18.97 -14.22
C PRO A 125 7.79 -17.43 -14.25
N GLY A 126 8.86 -16.81 -13.72
CA GLY A 126 9.01 -15.36 -13.68
C GLY A 126 8.31 -14.63 -12.52
N SER A 127 7.33 -15.26 -11.84
CA SER A 127 6.55 -14.54 -10.80
C SER A 127 7.35 -14.26 -9.52
N LYS A 128 8.17 -15.21 -9.08
CA LYS A 128 9.01 -15.08 -7.88
C LYS A 128 10.03 -13.92 -7.97
N PRO A 129 10.88 -13.81 -9.01
CA PRO A 129 11.82 -12.70 -9.12
C PRO A 129 11.11 -11.35 -9.27
N LEU A 130 9.99 -11.29 -10.01
CA LEU A 130 9.19 -10.06 -10.10
C LEU A 130 8.69 -9.63 -8.72
N LEU A 131 8.11 -10.56 -7.96
CA LEU A 131 7.57 -10.25 -6.63
C LEU A 131 8.67 -9.76 -5.68
N ALA A 132 9.83 -10.41 -5.66
CA ALA A 132 10.95 -10.02 -4.83
C ALA A 132 11.43 -8.58 -5.15
N GLN A 133 11.58 -8.24 -6.43
CA GLN A 133 11.96 -6.89 -6.86
C GLN A 133 10.87 -5.85 -6.52
N ALA A 134 9.61 -6.20 -6.78
CA ALA A 134 8.47 -5.34 -6.52
C ALA A 134 8.32 -5.01 -5.03
N MET A 135 8.39 -6.02 -4.16
CA MET A 135 8.25 -5.82 -2.72
C MET A 135 9.40 -5.00 -2.15
N ASN A 136 10.64 -5.22 -2.61
CA ASN A 136 11.78 -4.39 -2.22
C ASN A 136 11.58 -2.90 -2.56
N LYS A 137 10.98 -2.61 -3.72
CA LYS A 137 10.66 -1.24 -4.14
C LYS A 137 9.50 -0.65 -3.34
N ILE A 138 8.43 -1.43 -3.14
CA ILE A 138 7.23 -1.03 -2.38
C ILE A 138 7.59 -0.72 -0.93
N MET A 139 8.36 -1.59 -0.26
CA MET A 139 8.77 -1.37 1.13
C MET A 139 9.54 -0.07 1.28
N LYS A 140 10.34 0.35 0.30
CA LYS A 140 11.07 1.63 0.37
C LYS A 140 10.21 2.84 0.02
N SER A 141 9.38 2.74 -1.01
CA SER A 141 8.81 3.91 -1.70
C SER A 141 7.30 4.09 -1.50
N ASN A 142 6.63 3.24 -0.72
CA ASN A 142 5.20 3.34 -0.49
C ASN A 142 4.86 4.52 0.45
N PRO A 143 4.05 5.50 0.03
CA PRO A 143 3.70 6.67 0.85
C PRO A 143 2.96 6.33 2.14
N ALA A 144 2.12 5.29 2.16
CA ALA A 144 1.40 4.89 3.37
C ALA A 144 2.35 4.27 4.41
N LEU A 145 3.32 3.46 3.98
CA LEU A 145 4.36 2.94 4.86
C LEU A 145 5.30 4.06 5.35
N TYR A 146 5.58 5.05 4.51
CA TYR A 146 6.32 6.24 4.92
C TYR A 146 5.57 7.01 6.03
N VAL A 147 4.27 7.30 5.84
CA VAL A 147 3.44 7.95 6.87
C VAL A 147 3.41 7.16 8.17
N LEU A 148 3.34 5.82 8.11
CA LEU A 148 3.41 4.96 9.29
C LEU A 148 4.75 5.15 10.04
N ARG A 149 5.88 5.09 9.32
CA ARG A 149 7.22 5.26 9.90
C ARG A 149 7.40 6.65 10.50
N GLU A 150 6.92 7.69 9.82
CA GLU A 150 6.94 9.06 10.32
C GLU A 150 6.12 9.24 11.60
N ARG A 151 4.95 8.60 11.69
CA ARG A 151 4.14 8.61 12.91
C ARG A 151 4.84 7.90 14.07
N ILE A 152 5.49 6.76 13.81
CA ILE A 152 6.29 6.04 14.82
C ILE A 152 7.46 6.91 15.28
N ARG A 153 8.23 7.50 14.36
CA ARG A 153 9.35 8.40 14.67
C ARG A 153 8.90 9.59 15.52
N LYS A 154 7.80 10.25 15.13
CA LYS A 154 7.20 11.35 15.91
C LYS A 154 6.74 10.91 17.30
N GLY A 155 6.10 9.74 17.40
CA GLY A 155 5.67 9.18 18.69
C GLY A 155 6.83 8.85 19.62
N LEU A 156 7.95 8.39 19.07
CA LEU A 156 9.19 8.09 19.80
C LEU A 156 10.13 9.30 19.95
N GLN A 157 9.77 10.45 19.38
CA GLN A 157 10.59 11.68 19.38
C GLN A 157 12.00 11.47 18.80
N LEU A 158 12.11 10.62 17.78
CA LEU A 158 13.34 10.38 17.05
C LEU A 158 13.43 11.33 15.86
N TYR A 159 14.44 12.19 15.85
CA TYR A 159 14.68 13.15 14.78
C TYR A 159 15.91 12.74 13.98
N SER A 160 15.77 12.65 12.65
CA SER A 160 16.88 12.49 11.71
C SER A 160 16.87 13.65 10.72
N SER A 161 18.05 14.16 10.39
CA SER A 161 18.23 15.12 9.30
C SER A 161 18.27 14.40 7.95
N GLU A 162 17.20 13.69 7.61
CA GLU A 162 17.06 13.16 6.25
C GLU A 162 16.93 14.35 5.27
N PRO A 163 17.55 14.28 4.07
CA PRO A 163 17.42 15.33 3.08
C PRO A 163 15.95 15.40 2.64
N THR A 164 15.24 16.43 3.09
CA THR A 164 13.89 16.72 2.62
C THR A 164 13.96 17.39 1.26
N GLU A 165 12.88 17.28 0.49
CA GLU A 165 12.71 18.11 -0.71
C GLU A 165 12.86 19.58 -0.31
N PRO A 166 13.66 20.38 -1.03
CA PRO A 166 13.92 21.76 -0.66
C PRO A 166 12.63 22.56 -0.71
N TYR A 167 12.39 23.38 0.31
CA TYR A 167 11.24 24.28 0.32
C TYR A 167 11.29 25.25 -0.88
N LEU A 168 10.12 25.74 -1.28
CA LEU A 168 10.03 26.85 -2.21
C LEU A 168 10.70 28.08 -1.58
N SER A 169 11.61 28.69 -2.33
CA SER A 169 12.47 29.78 -1.93
C SER A 169 12.74 30.68 -3.14
N SER A 170 13.41 31.81 -2.93
CA SER A 170 13.81 32.68 -4.04
C SER A 170 14.75 32.00 -5.05
N GLN A 171 15.43 30.90 -4.68
CA GLN A 171 16.35 30.18 -5.56
C GLN A 171 15.64 29.25 -6.55
N ASN A 172 14.55 28.60 -6.14
CA ASN A 172 13.76 27.67 -6.96
C ASN A 172 12.38 28.23 -7.35
N TYR A 173 12.11 29.52 -7.11
CA TYR A 173 10.84 30.17 -7.44
C TYR A 173 10.44 29.98 -8.91
N GLY A 174 11.39 29.94 -9.84
CA GLY A 174 11.10 29.74 -11.27
C GLY A 174 10.47 28.39 -11.61
N GLU A 175 10.65 27.36 -10.78
CA GLU A 175 10.16 26.00 -11.03
C GLU A 175 8.62 25.92 -11.02
N ILE A 176 7.96 26.87 -10.35
CA ILE A 176 6.49 26.94 -10.27
C ILE A 176 5.83 27.20 -11.63
N PHE A 177 6.60 27.70 -12.61
CA PHE A 177 6.12 28.01 -13.97
C PHE A 177 6.54 26.96 -15.01
N SER A 178 6.99 25.79 -14.56
CA SER A 178 7.35 24.69 -15.47
C SER A 178 6.12 24.12 -16.22
N ASN A 179 6.38 23.18 -17.12
CA ASN A 179 5.32 22.48 -17.84
C ASN A 179 4.50 21.53 -16.93
N GLN A 180 4.93 21.29 -15.69
CA GLN A 180 4.16 20.52 -14.72
C GLN A 180 2.93 21.30 -14.22
N ILE A 181 1.90 20.59 -13.77
CA ILE A 181 0.72 21.20 -13.14
C ILE A 181 1.01 21.32 -11.64
N ILE A 182 1.17 22.55 -11.17
CA ILE A 182 1.49 22.87 -9.78
C ILE A 182 0.28 23.59 -9.15
N TRP A 183 0.00 23.30 -7.88
CA TRP A 183 -1.08 23.90 -7.11
C TRP A 183 -0.55 24.47 -5.80
N PHE A 184 -0.92 25.71 -5.51
CA PHE A 184 -0.86 26.26 -4.16
C PHE A 184 -2.14 25.86 -3.42
N VAL A 185 -2.00 25.31 -2.23
CA VAL A 185 -3.10 24.99 -1.32
C VAL A 185 -2.90 25.82 -0.06
N ASP A 186 -3.82 26.72 0.23
CA ASP A 186 -3.82 27.55 1.42
C ASP A 186 -5.04 27.22 2.30
N ASP A 187 -4.75 26.82 3.54
CA ASP A 187 -5.73 26.45 4.56
C ASP A 187 -5.93 27.54 5.63
N THR A 188 -5.27 28.70 5.50
CA THR A 188 -5.32 29.80 6.48
C THR A 188 -6.75 30.24 6.81
N ASN A 189 -7.64 30.25 5.82
CA ASN A 189 -9.02 30.70 5.98
C ASN A 189 -10.04 29.56 6.11
N VAL A 190 -9.61 28.31 6.35
CA VAL A 190 -10.52 27.15 6.43
C VAL A 190 -11.35 27.19 7.71
N TYR A 191 -10.71 27.41 8.85
CA TYR A 191 -11.39 27.53 10.14
C TYR A 191 -11.23 28.95 10.68
N ARG A 192 -12.29 29.75 10.53
CA ARG A 192 -12.32 31.14 11.01
C ARG A 192 -13.31 31.27 12.14
N VAL A 193 -12.96 32.10 13.13
CA VAL A 193 -13.80 32.36 14.30
C VAL A 193 -13.93 33.85 14.53
N THR A 194 -15.10 34.27 15.00
CA THR A 194 -15.33 35.60 15.56
C THR A 194 -15.50 35.49 17.07
N ILE A 195 -14.83 36.38 17.80
CA ILE A 195 -14.91 36.43 19.25
C ILE A 195 -16.02 37.41 19.64
N HIS A 196 -16.90 36.99 20.55
CA HIS A 196 -17.93 37.84 21.14
C HIS A 196 -17.88 37.71 22.67
N LYS A 197 -18.38 38.74 23.35
CA LYS A 197 -18.48 38.76 24.81
C LYS A 197 -19.89 38.34 25.22
N THR A 198 -20.01 37.36 26.10
CA THR A 198 -21.28 36.95 26.67
C THR A 198 -21.79 38.00 27.66
N PHE A 199 -23.07 37.91 28.02
CA PHE A 199 -23.66 38.79 29.04
C PHE A 199 -22.94 38.70 30.40
N GLU A 200 -22.44 37.51 30.74
CA GLU A 200 -21.63 37.23 31.95
C GLU A 200 -20.21 37.79 31.87
N GLY A 201 -19.82 38.33 30.71
CA GLY A 201 -18.51 38.94 30.48
C GLY A 201 -17.43 37.99 29.96
N ASN A 202 -17.74 36.72 29.74
CA ASN A 202 -16.82 35.73 29.18
C ASN A 202 -16.62 35.94 27.67
N LEU A 203 -15.44 35.58 27.15
CA LEU A 203 -15.17 35.58 25.71
C LEU A 203 -15.53 34.22 25.12
N THR A 204 -16.36 34.22 24.09
CA THR A 204 -16.80 33.02 23.37
C THR A 204 -16.50 33.16 21.88
N THR A 205 -16.12 32.05 21.24
CA THR A 205 -15.87 31.99 19.79
C THR A 205 -17.08 31.46 19.06
N LYS A 206 -17.40 32.07 17.91
CA LYS A 206 -18.41 31.55 16.97
C LYS A 206 -17.73 31.27 15.64
N PRO A 207 -17.86 30.06 15.07
CA PRO A 207 -17.31 29.78 13.75
C PRO A 207 -18.03 30.62 12.69
N ILE A 208 -17.28 31.08 11.71
CA ILE A 208 -17.81 31.74 10.51
C ILE A 208 -17.39 30.95 9.28
N ASN A 209 -18.04 31.21 8.14
CA ASN A 209 -17.69 30.58 6.88
C ASN A 209 -16.19 30.75 6.59
N GLY A 210 -15.53 29.64 6.32
CA GLY A 210 -14.16 29.60 5.82
C GLY A 210 -14.13 29.23 4.34
N ALA A 211 -12.93 29.14 3.79
CA ALA A 211 -12.69 28.64 2.45
C ALA A 211 -11.31 27.97 2.36
N ILE A 212 -11.21 26.94 1.54
CA ILE A 212 -9.93 26.39 1.05
C ILE A 212 -9.59 27.11 -0.26
N PHE A 213 -8.36 27.62 -0.37
CA PHE A 213 -7.88 28.29 -1.58
C PHE A 213 -6.92 27.38 -2.34
N ILE A 214 -7.27 27.01 -3.58
CA ILE A 214 -6.48 26.14 -4.43
C ILE A 214 -6.19 26.86 -5.75
N PHE A 215 -4.93 27.21 -6.00
CA PHE A 215 -4.53 28.10 -7.10
C PHE A 215 -3.43 27.52 -7.98
N ASN A 216 -3.62 27.61 -9.30
CA ASN A 216 -2.59 27.25 -10.28
C ASN A 216 -1.82 28.50 -10.72
N PRO A 217 -0.51 28.62 -10.41
CA PRO A 217 0.26 29.82 -10.69
C PRO A 217 0.55 30.04 -12.18
N ARG A 218 0.46 29.00 -13.01
CA ARG A 218 0.71 29.11 -14.45
C ARG A 218 -0.53 29.54 -15.23
N THR A 219 -1.69 29.00 -14.88
CA THR A 219 -2.95 29.27 -15.61
C THR A 219 -3.79 30.37 -14.96
N GLY A 220 -3.53 30.69 -13.70
CA GLY A 220 -4.38 31.59 -12.91
C GLY A 220 -5.68 30.94 -12.44
N GLN A 221 -5.88 29.64 -12.67
CA GLN A 221 -7.10 28.94 -12.27
C GLN A 221 -7.21 28.89 -10.74
N LEU A 222 -8.38 29.30 -10.23
CA LEU A 222 -8.71 29.28 -8.82
C LEU A 222 -9.88 28.34 -8.54
N PHE A 223 -9.71 27.43 -7.59
CA PHE A 223 -10.80 26.72 -6.93
C PHE A 223 -10.94 27.22 -5.50
N LEU A 224 -12.13 27.74 -5.18
CA LEU A 224 -12.51 28.17 -3.84
C LEU A 224 -13.58 27.20 -3.33
N LYS A 225 -13.28 26.48 -2.24
CA LYS A 225 -14.18 25.47 -1.66
C LYS A 225 -14.64 25.84 -0.27
#